data_AF-A0A173THA4-F1
#
_entry.id   AF-A0A173THA4-F1
#
_cell.length_a   1.000
_cell.length_b   1.000
_cell.length_c   1.000
_cell.angle_alpha   90.00
_cell.angle_beta   90.00
_cell.angle_gamma   90.00
#
_symmetry.space_group_name_H-M   'P 1'
#
loop_
_entity.id
_entity.type
_entity.pdbx_description
1 polymer ?
#
loop_
_entity_poly.entity_id
_entity_poly.type
_entity_poly.pdbx_seq_one_letter_code
_entity_poly.pdbx_strand_id
1 'polypeptide(L)'
;MMLLQSQLLCWGGVQVEGIAVNKGLVVEEPGRRFEKGYKEHLWESYNKYSHEDTEILIEVQPKYVEVWDTSDDGYAFQLFIDFENKTVEPKIYDKK
;
A
#
# COMPACT_ATOMS: atom_id res chain seq x y z
N MET A 1 -6.83 -17.74 15.33
CA MET A 1 -7.72 -16.55 15.42
C MET A 1 -7.06 -15.45 14.60
N MET A 2 -7.53 -15.21 13.38
CA MET A 2 -6.94 -14.22 12.48
C MET A 2 -7.54 -12.85 12.83
N LEU A 3 -6.71 -11.95 13.36
CA LEU A 3 -7.12 -10.58 13.66
C LEU A 3 -7.15 -9.80 12.34
N LEU A 4 -8.35 -9.54 11.82
CA LEU A 4 -8.58 -8.53 10.79
C LEU A 4 -8.33 -7.17 11.43
N GLN A 5 -7.12 -6.64 11.33
CA GLN A 5 -6.84 -5.25 11.69
C GLN A 5 -6.96 -4.40 10.42
N SER A 6 -7.78 -3.35 10.48
CA SER A 6 -7.78 -2.28 9.48
C SER A 6 -6.39 -1.65 9.47
N GLN A 7 -5.70 -1.69 8.32
CA GLN A 7 -4.39 -1.07 8.15
C GLN A 7 -4.50 0.12 7.19
N LEU A 8 -3.73 1.16 7.50
CA LEU A 8 -3.57 2.35 6.68
C LEU A 8 -2.15 2.32 6.09
N LEU A 9 -2.05 2.24 4.77
CA LEU A 9 -0.78 2.32 4.06
C LEU A 9 -0.70 3.67 3.33
N CYS A 10 0.26 4.51 3.72
CA CYS A 10 0.43 5.84 3.14
C CYS A 10 1.78 5.94 2.41
N TRP A 11 1.76 6.20 1.11
CA TRP A 11 2.98 6.43 0.32
C TRP A 11 2.71 7.33 -0.88
N GLY A 12 3.56 8.35 -1.07
CA GLY A 12 3.52 9.20 -2.28
C GLY A 12 2.18 9.91 -2.53
N GLY A 13 1.47 10.30 -1.47
CA GLY A 13 0.15 10.92 -1.58
C GLY A 13 -1.02 9.92 -1.66
N VAL A 14 -0.75 8.61 -1.74
CA VAL A 14 -1.78 7.57 -1.72
C VAL A 14 -1.92 7.01 -0.31
N GLN A 15 -3.14 7.02 0.22
CA GLN A 15 -3.53 6.35 1.46
C GLN A 15 -4.51 5.23 1.13
N VAL A 16 -4.21 4.01 1.56
CA VAL A 16 -5.05 2.83 1.37
C VAL A 16 -5.56 2.35 2.72
N GLU A 17 -6.89 2.32 2.87
CA GLU A 17 -7.57 1.61 3.96
C GLU A 17 -8.16 0.31 3.42
N GLY A 18 -7.94 -0.78 4.14
CA GLY A 18 -8.45 -2.07 3.74
C GLY A 18 -8.19 -3.20 4.72
N ILE A 19 -8.41 -4.42 4.22
CA ILE A 19 -8.18 -5.64 4.97
C ILE A 19 -6.73 -6.07 4.77
N ALA A 20 -5.99 -6.21 5.86
CA ALA A 20 -4.67 -6.82 5.86
C ALA A 20 -4.77 -8.32 6.13
N VAL A 21 -4.29 -9.13 5.18
CA VAL A 21 -4.23 -10.58 5.30
C VAL A 21 -2.77 -11.00 5.47
N ASN A 22 -2.46 -11.60 6.62
CA ASN A 22 -1.15 -12.21 6.84
C ASN A 22 -1.03 -13.51 6.02
N LYS A 23 -0.05 -13.57 5.13
CA LYS A 23 0.20 -14.69 4.21
C LYS A 23 1.30 -15.64 4.71
N GLY A 24 1.82 -15.44 5.92
CA GLY A 24 2.94 -16.20 6.49
C GLY A 24 4.29 -15.55 6.22
N LEU A 25 5.35 -16.34 6.32
CA LEU A 25 6.71 -15.85 6.11
C LEU A 25 6.97 -15.56 4.63
N VAL A 26 7.74 -14.51 4.33
CA VAL A 26 8.11 -14.14 2.96
C VAL A 26 8.87 -15.27 2.26
N VAL A 27 9.72 -15.99 2.98
CA VAL A 27 10.51 -17.11 2.44
C VAL A 27 9.67 -18.34 2.06
N GLU A 28 8.45 -18.45 2.58
CA GLU A 28 7.49 -19.52 2.25
C GLU A 28 6.65 -19.19 1.02
N GLU A 29 6.73 -17.95 0.50
CA GLU A 29 6.02 -17.54 -0.71
C GLU A 29 6.45 -18.41 -1.92
N PRO A 30 5.49 -19.06 -2.62
CA PRO A 30 5.81 -19.79 -3.84
C PRO A 30 6.53 -18.92 -4.86
N GLY A 31 7.76 -19.31 -5.21
CA GLY A 31 8.60 -18.58 -6.16
C GLY A 31 9.48 -17.49 -5.55
N ARG A 32 9.26 -17.10 -4.28
CA ARG A 32 10.05 -16.11 -3.52
C ARG A 32 10.23 -14.79 -4.29
N ARG A 33 9.17 -14.32 -4.94
CA ARG A 33 9.19 -13.11 -5.77
C ARG A 33 9.54 -11.89 -4.93
N PHE A 34 8.93 -11.74 -3.74
CA PHE A 34 9.11 -10.53 -2.93
C PHE A 34 10.51 -10.43 -2.35
N GLU A 35 11.03 -11.51 -1.79
CA GLU A 35 12.41 -11.55 -1.30
C GLU A 35 13.42 -11.29 -2.43
N LYS A 36 13.28 -11.98 -3.57
CA LYS A 36 14.18 -11.76 -4.72
C LYS A 36 14.14 -10.32 -5.20
N GLY A 37 12.94 -9.74 -5.32
CA GLY A 37 12.77 -8.35 -5.72
C GLY A 37 13.35 -7.38 -4.69
N TYR A 38 13.21 -7.66 -3.40
CA TYR A 38 13.80 -6.82 -2.35
C TYR A 38 15.33 -6.82 -2.44
N LYS A 39 15.93 -8.00 -2.60
CA LYS A 39 17.38 -8.15 -2.79
C LYS A 39 17.89 -7.49 -4.07
N GLU A 40 17.15 -7.59 -5.17
CA GLU A 40 17.53 -7.04 -6.47
C GLU A 40 17.43 -5.51 -6.50
N HIS A 41 16.36 -4.94 -5.98
CA HIS A 41 16.08 -3.50 -6.12
C HIS A 41 16.55 -2.65 -4.95
N LEU A 42 16.73 -3.24 -3.75
CA LEU A 42 17.05 -2.52 -2.52
C LEU A 42 18.16 -3.23 -1.72
N TRP A 43 19.22 -3.66 -2.40
CA TRP A 43 20.33 -4.42 -1.80
C TRP A 43 20.88 -3.83 -0.50
N GLU A 44 21.12 -2.51 -0.44
CA GLU A 44 21.64 -1.86 0.76
C GLU A 44 20.73 -2.03 1.98
N SER A 45 19.42 -1.95 1.77
CA SER A 45 18.42 -2.15 2.83
C SER A 45 18.29 -3.62 3.18
N TYR A 46 18.26 -4.49 2.17
CA TYR A 46 18.22 -5.94 2.35
C TYR A 46 19.40 -6.41 3.21
N ASN A 47 20.62 -6.02 2.84
CA ASN A 47 21.84 -6.44 3.52
C ASN A 47 21.96 -5.93 4.95
N LYS A 48 21.29 -4.82 5.32
CA LYS A 48 21.38 -4.21 6.65
C LYS A 48 20.23 -4.59 7.59
N TYR A 49 19.04 -4.81 7.04
CA TYR A 49 17.80 -4.88 7.82
C TYR A 49 16.95 -6.11 7.55
N SER A 50 17.33 -6.96 6.59
CA SER A 50 16.52 -8.14 6.30
C SER A 50 16.63 -9.18 7.41
N HIS A 51 15.48 -9.75 7.77
CA HIS A 51 15.35 -10.86 8.71
C HIS A 51 14.56 -11.97 8.02
N GLU A 52 15.23 -12.72 7.13
CA GLU A 52 14.61 -13.72 6.25
C GLU A 52 13.71 -14.73 7.00
N ASP A 53 14.01 -15.03 8.26
CA ASP A 53 13.28 -16.00 9.10
C ASP A 53 12.05 -15.41 9.84
N THR A 54 11.87 -14.09 9.83
CA THR A 54 10.78 -13.41 10.56
C THR A 54 9.98 -12.42 9.72
N GLU A 55 10.44 -12.08 8.52
CA GLU A 55 9.70 -11.23 7.60
C GLU A 55 8.40 -11.90 7.16
N ILE A 56 7.28 -11.19 7.32
CA ILE A 56 5.95 -11.65 6.92
C ILE A 56 5.47 -10.96 5.66
N LEU A 57 4.70 -11.68 4.85
CA LEU A 57 4.02 -11.13 3.69
C LEU A 57 2.60 -10.70 4.09
N ILE A 58 2.28 -9.43 3.89
CA ILE A 58 0.93 -8.89 4.11
C ILE A 58 0.30 -8.54 2.76
N GLU A 59 -0.83 -9.16 2.47
CA GLU A 59 -1.69 -8.80 1.34
C GLU A 59 -2.71 -7.76 1.81
N VAL A 60 -2.74 -6.59 1.17
CA VAL A 60 -3.71 -5.53 1.47
C VAL A 60 -4.81 -5.56 0.42
N GLN A 61 -6.05 -5.80 0.85
CA GLN A 61 -7.24 -5.73 0.00
C GLN A 61 -7.92 -4.36 0.22
N PRO A 62 -7.82 -3.42 -0.74
CA PRO A 62 -8.32 -2.07 -0.55
C PRO A 62 -9.84 -2.06 -0.45
N LYS A 63 -10.34 -1.25 0.49
CA LYS A 63 -11.76 -0.91 0.66
C LYS A 63 -12.02 0.54 0.33
N TYR A 64 -11.10 1.39 0.76
CA TYR A 64 -11.16 2.82 0.54
C TYR A 64 -9.75 3.34 0.26
N VAL A 65 -9.61 4.25 -0.71
CA VAL A 65 -8.33 4.85 -1.07
C VAL A 65 -8.50 6.35 -1.20
N GLU A 66 -7.59 7.09 -0.57
CA GLU A 66 -7.45 8.52 -0.78
C GLU A 66 -6.18 8.78 -1.60
N VAL A 67 -6.29 9.65 -2.60
CA VAL A 67 -5.12 10.11 -3.39
C VAL A 67 -5.04 11.61 -3.29
N TRP A 68 -3.90 12.12 -2.85
CA TRP A 68 -3.52 13.52 -2.83
C TRP A 68 -2.55 13.79 -3.97
N ASP A 69 -2.92 14.69 -4.87
CA ASP A 69 -2.07 15.03 -6.02
C ASP A 69 -2.31 16.48 -6.47
N THR A 70 -1.53 16.92 -7.46
CA THR A 70 -1.62 18.25 -8.07
C THR A 70 -1.91 18.09 -9.56
N SER A 71 -2.90 18.81 -10.08
CA SER A 71 -3.21 18.78 -11.51
C SER A 71 -2.10 19.41 -12.36
N ASP A 72 -2.10 19.17 -13.67
CA ASP A 72 -1.18 19.82 -14.61
C ASP A 72 -1.25 21.35 -14.55
N ASP A 73 -2.44 21.88 -14.25
CA ASP A 73 -2.70 23.31 -14.06
C ASP A 73 -2.24 23.85 -12.68
N GLY A 74 -1.62 23.01 -11.85
CA GLY A 74 -1.05 23.38 -10.56
C GLY A 74 -2.04 23.41 -9.38
N TYR A 75 -3.25 22.85 -9.52
CA TYR A 75 -4.25 22.84 -8.46
C TYR A 75 -4.19 21.55 -7.65
N ALA A 76 -4.13 21.68 -6.33
CA ALA A 76 -4.23 20.53 -5.45
C ALA A 76 -5.62 19.92 -5.52
N PHE A 77 -5.68 18.59 -5.52
CA PHE A 77 -6.93 17.85 -5.41
C PHE A 77 -6.74 16.60 -4.56
N GLN A 78 -7.88 16.08 -4.10
CA GLN A 78 -7.97 14.81 -3.44
C GLN A 78 -9.02 13.95 -4.14
N LEU A 79 -8.71 12.67 -4.36
CA LEU A 79 -9.67 11.68 -4.83
C LEU A 79 -10.01 10.74 -3.68
N PHE A 80 -11.30 10.51 -3.49
CA PHE A 80 -11.82 9.51 -2.56
C PHE A 80 -12.41 8.37 -3.38
N ILE A 81 -11.78 7.19 -3.31
CA ILE A 81 -12.15 6.00 -4.09
C ILE A 81 -12.72 4.97 -3.13
N ASP A 82 -14.01 4.69 -3.27
CA ASP A 82 -14.69 3.67 -2.48
C ASP A 82 -14.92 2.42 -3.35
N PHE A 83 -14.25 1.32 -2.99
CA PHE A 83 -14.33 0.06 -3.75
C PHE A 83 -15.61 -0.72 -3.44
N GLU A 84 -16.22 -0.51 -2.27
CA GLU A 84 -17.48 -1.19 -1.90
C GLU A 84 -18.66 -0.56 -2.63
N ASN A 85 -18.75 0.76 -2.59
CA ASN A 85 -19.80 1.53 -3.27
C ASN A 85 -19.49 1.81 -4.74
N LYS A 86 -18.26 1.53 -5.20
CA LYS A 86 -17.78 1.74 -6.57
C LYS A 86 -17.89 3.21 -7.01
N THR A 87 -17.54 4.11 -6.12
CA THR A 87 -17.59 5.55 -6.36
C THR A 87 -16.19 6.16 -6.36
N VAL A 88 -16.07 7.30 -7.06
CA VAL A 88 -14.90 8.16 -7.03
C VAL A 88 -15.40 9.58 -6.83
N GLU A 89 -15.01 10.21 -5.73
CA GLU A 89 -15.40 11.58 -5.38
C GLU A 89 -14.17 12.49 -5.40
N PRO A 90 -14.10 13.48 -6.30
CA PRO A 90 -13.03 14.45 -6.31
C PRO A 90 -13.35 15.62 -5.37
N LYS A 91 -12.34 16.05 -4.61
CA LYS A 91 -12.33 17.31 -3.88
C LYS A 91 -11.21 18.19 -4.44
N ILE A 92 -11.62 19.21 -5.18
CA ILE A 92 -10.69 20.17 -5.77
C ILE A 92 -10.47 21.32 -4.78
N TYR A 93 -9.21 21.62 -4.49
CA TYR A 93 -8.85 22.76 -3.65
C TYR A 93 -8.58 23.99 -4.54
N ASP A 94 -8.76 25.18 -3.98
CA ASP A 94 -8.36 26.47 -4.57
C ASP A 94 -8.97 26.89 -5.92
N LYS A 95 -10.06 26.27 -6.37
CA LYS A 95 -10.94 26.88 -7.38
C LYS A 95 -11.77 27.99 -6.74
N LYS A 96 -11.33 29.25 -6.91
CA LYS A 96 -12.17 30.44 -6.69
C LYS A 96 -13.10 30.68 -7.87
#